data_AF-A0A9E7CKJ7-F1
#
_entry.id   AF-A0A9E7CKJ7-F1
#
_cell.length_a   1.000
_cell.length_b   1.000
_cell.length_c   1.000
_cell.angle_alpha   90.00
_cell.angle_beta   90.00
_cell.angle_gamma   90.00
#
_symmetry.space_group_name_H-M   'P 1'
#
loop_
_entity.id
_entity.type
_entity.pdbx_description
1 polymer ?
#
loop_
_entity_poly.entity_id
_entity_poly.type
_entity_poly.pdbx_seq_one_letter_code
_entity_poly.pdbx_strand_id
1 'polypeptide(L)'
;MAHFRSIFYLIGWLIIILAVAMMPSVFLDFWDGVQDYRAYLFAQVVMIFLGVLFVFSNKSSTDIDFDKRDSFLLTTFSWLFAVGFSALPFMLSSVPLSLTDAFFESVSGLTTTGRPFWKSLINCLEGFCFGVRCCSGWEESESL
;
A
#
# COMPACT_ATOMS: atom_id res chain seq x y z
N MET A 1 -3.49 21.68 21.89
CA MET A 1 -4.50 20.60 21.88
C MET A 1 -4.28 19.84 20.58
N ALA A 2 -4.35 18.51 20.57
CA ALA A 2 -4.00 17.77 19.35
C ALA A 2 -5.00 18.08 18.22
N HIS A 3 -4.49 18.51 17.06
CA HIS A 3 -5.30 18.86 15.90
C HIS A 3 -5.61 17.61 15.05
N PHE A 4 -6.39 16.68 15.61
CA PHE A 4 -6.72 15.39 14.98
C PHE A 4 -7.32 15.51 13.58
N ARG A 5 -8.11 16.56 13.33
CA ARG A 5 -8.73 16.81 12.02
C ARG A 5 -7.69 17.02 10.93
N SER A 6 -6.65 17.81 11.18
CA SER A 6 -5.54 18.02 10.23
C SER A 6 -4.75 16.73 9.99
N ILE A 7 -4.56 15.92 11.04
CA ILE A 7 -3.86 14.63 10.95
C ILE A 7 -4.62 13.65 10.03
N PHE A 8 -5.93 13.46 10.26
CA PHE A 8 -6.74 12.56 9.42
C PHE A 8 -6.90 13.06 7.98
N TYR A 9 -6.89 14.39 7.76
CA TYR A 9 -6.87 14.96 6.42
C TYR A 9 -5.61 14.55 5.63
N LEU A 10 -4.44 14.63 6.26
CA LEU A 10 -3.18 14.19 5.64
C LEU A 10 -3.11 12.67 5.44
N ILE A 11 -3.59 11.90 6.41
CA ILE A 11 -3.69 10.44 6.28
C ILE A 11 -4.58 10.06 5.10
N GLY A 12 -5.71 10.75 4.90
CA GLY A 12 -6.58 10.53 3.75
C GLY A 12 -5.85 10.72 2.42
N TRP A 13 -5.05 11.79 2.28
CA TRP A 13 -4.21 12.00 1.10
C TRP A 13 -3.15 10.91 0.92
N LEU A 14 -2.50 10.49 2.02
CA LEU A 14 -1.52 9.42 1.99
C LEU A 14 -2.12 8.09 1.51
N ILE A 15 -3.33 7.74 1.95
CA ILE A 15 -4.04 6.53 1.50
C ILE A 15 -4.36 6.62 0.00
N ILE A 16 -4.81 7.77 -0.49
CA ILE A 16 -5.09 7.98 -1.93
C ILE A 16 -3.80 7.81 -2.74
N ILE A 17 -2.69 8.41 -2.30
CA ILE A 17 -1.40 8.30 -2.99
C ILE A 17 -0.93 6.84 -3.02
N LEU A 18 -1.05 6.11 -1.91
CA LEU A 18 -0.73 4.68 -1.86
C LEU A 18 -1.60 3.86 -2.82
N ALA A 19 -2.91 4.11 -2.83
CA ALA A 19 -3.82 3.42 -3.73
C ALA A 19 -3.48 3.68 -5.21
N VAL A 20 -3.14 4.92 -5.57
CA VAL A 20 -2.68 5.27 -6.93
C VAL A 20 -1.34 4.62 -7.24
N ALA A 21 -0.41 4.55 -6.28
CA ALA A 21 0.88 3.89 -6.46
C ALA A 21 0.76 2.38 -6.71
N MET A 22 -0.34 1.74 -6.30
CA MET A 22 -0.65 0.32 -6.56
C MET A 22 -1.37 0.09 -7.89
N MET A 23 -1.72 1.15 -8.64
CA MET A 23 -2.37 1.06 -9.94
C MET A 23 -1.54 0.32 -11.02
N PRO A 24 -0.20 0.47 -11.09
CA PRO A 24 0.63 -0.28 -12.02
C PRO A 24 0.50 -1.80 -11.83
N SER A 25 0.38 -2.28 -10.59
CA SER A 25 0.22 -3.72 -10.30
C SER A 25 -1.02 -4.31 -10.95
N VAL A 26 -2.16 -3.60 -10.87
CA VAL A 26 -3.41 -4.03 -11.50
C VAL A 26 -3.28 -4.07 -13.02
N PHE A 27 -2.53 -3.13 -13.60
CA PHE A 27 -2.33 -3.05 -15.04
C PHE A 27 -1.46 -4.20 -15.57
N LEU A 28 -0.39 -4.56 -14.84
CA LEU A 28 0.46 -5.70 -15.18
C LEU A 28 -0.31 -7.02 -15.07
N ASP A 29 -1.03 -7.25 -13.97
CA ASP A 29 -1.85 -8.45 -13.77
C ASP A 29 -2.91 -8.62 -14.87
N PHE A 30 -3.49 -7.51 -15.33
CA PHE A 30 -4.46 -7.52 -16.43
C PHE A 30 -3.80 -7.91 -17.77
N TRP A 31 -2.57 -7.45 -18.01
CA TRP A 31 -1.84 -7.78 -19.23
C TRP A 31 -1.42 -9.25 -19.28
N ASP A 32 -0.98 -9.80 -18.15
CA ASP A 32 -0.55 -11.20 -18.03
C ASP A 32 -1.71 -12.20 -17.95
N GLY A 33 -2.95 -11.72 -17.88
CA GLY A 33 -4.15 -12.56 -17.87
C GLY A 33 -4.36 -13.35 -16.57
N VAL A 34 -3.67 -12.97 -15.50
CA VAL A 34 -3.80 -13.59 -14.17
C VAL A 34 -5.11 -13.11 -13.53
N GLN A 35 -5.93 -14.02 -12.99
CA GLN A 35 -7.27 -13.66 -12.48
C GLN A 35 -7.27 -12.85 -11.16
N ASP A 36 -6.11 -12.63 -10.55
CA ASP A 36 -5.96 -11.92 -9.27
C ASP A 36 -6.19 -10.40 -9.37
N TYR A 37 -6.21 -9.83 -10.57
CA TYR A 37 -6.46 -8.38 -10.77
C TYR A 37 -7.75 -7.90 -10.09
N ARG A 38 -8.76 -8.76 -9.92
CA ARG A 38 -10.03 -8.42 -9.28
C ARG A 38 -9.88 -8.10 -7.80
N ALA A 39 -9.01 -8.82 -7.10
CA ALA A 39 -8.75 -8.62 -5.68
C ALA A 39 -8.01 -7.29 -5.45
N TYR A 40 -6.98 -7.03 -6.26
CA TYR A 40 -6.23 -5.78 -6.24
C TYR A 40 -7.11 -4.58 -6.60
N LEU A 41 -7.95 -4.70 -7.63
CA LEU A 41 -8.88 -3.65 -8.03
C LEU A 41 -9.91 -3.35 -6.93
N PHE A 42 -10.48 -4.38 -6.30
CA PHE A 42 -11.42 -4.19 -5.20
C PHE A 42 -10.75 -3.49 -4.00
N ALA A 43 -9.55 -3.95 -3.60
CA ALA A 43 -8.78 -3.32 -2.54
C ALA A 43 -8.48 -1.84 -2.86
N GLN A 44 -8.10 -1.54 -4.10
CA GLN A 44 -7.81 -0.18 -4.56
C GLN A 44 -9.04 0.73 -4.50
N VAL A 45 -10.21 0.26 -4.95
CA VAL A 45 -11.47 1.01 -4.86
C VAL A 45 -11.82 1.31 -3.40
N VAL A 46 -11.67 0.33 -2.51
CA VAL A 46 -11.92 0.51 -1.08
C VAL A 46 -10.95 1.54 -0.47
N MET A 47 -9.65 1.46 -0.80
CA MET A 47 -8.65 2.42 -0.31
C MET A 47 -8.94 3.83 -0.80
N ILE A 48 -9.24 4.02 -2.09
CA ILE A 48 -9.58 5.35 -2.64
C ILE A 48 -10.85 5.88 -1.97
N PHE A 49 -11.87 5.04 -1.82
CA PHE A 49 -13.12 5.43 -1.17
C PHE A 49 -12.90 5.89 0.27
N LEU A 50 -12.15 5.12 1.07
CA LEU A 50 -11.82 5.47 2.45
C LEU A 50 -10.91 6.70 2.54
N GLY A 51 -9.94 6.83 1.65
CA GLY A 51 -9.05 7.99 1.57
C GLY A 51 -9.82 9.27 1.26
N VAL A 52 -10.71 9.24 0.25
CA VAL A 52 -11.58 10.38 -0.09
C VAL A 52 -12.53 10.71 1.05
N LEU A 53 -13.10 9.70 1.73
CA LEU A 53 -13.95 9.92 2.90
C LEU A 53 -13.18 10.63 4.03
N PHE A 54 -11.93 10.22 4.31
CA PHE A 54 -11.08 10.88 5.30
C PHE A 54 -10.76 12.33 4.91
N VAL A 55 -10.40 12.58 3.64
CA VAL A 55 -10.12 13.93 3.14
C VAL A 55 -11.36 14.83 3.25
N PHE A 56 -12.53 14.34 2.82
CA PHE A 56 -13.75 15.15 2.79
C PHE A 56 -14.30 15.42 4.18
N SER A 57 -14.33 14.40 5.05
CA SER A 57 -14.81 14.51 6.43
C SER A 57 -13.93 15.44 7.28
N ASN A 58 -12.62 15.47 7.01
CA ASN A 58 -11.67 16.25 7.78
C ASN A 58 -11.22 17.55 7.11
N LYS A 59 -11.75 17.90 5.94
CA LYS A 59 -11.44 19.17 5.26
C LYS A 59 -11.77 20.34 6.18
N SER A 60 -10.76 21.04 6.69
CA SER A 60 -10.93 22.23 7.52
C SER A 60 -10.44 23.45 6.76
N SER A 61 -11.18 24.56 6.82
CA SER A 61 -10.85 25.84 6.18
C SER A 61 -9.87 26.69 6.99
N THR A 62 -9.22 26.11 7.99
CA THR A 62 -8.37 26.81 8.96
C THR A 62 -6.93 26.39 8.76
N ASP A 63 -6.03 27.35 8.87
CA ASP A 63 -4.59 27.17 8.72
C ASP A 63 -4.08 25.94 9.47
N ILE A 64 -3.24 25.16 8.79
CA ILE A 64 -2.71 23.92 9.33
C ILE A 64 -1.57 24.29 10.31
N ASP A 65 -1.94 24.61 11.55
CA ASP A 65 -0.98 24.78 12.63
C ASP A 65 -0.52 23.42 13.15
N PHE A 66 0.74 23.08 12.92
CA PHE A 66 1.36 21.86 13.42
C PHE A 66 2.08 22.13 14.74
N ASP A 67 1.58 21.54 15.82
CA ASP A 67 2.37 21.36 17.02
C ASP A 67 3.31 20.15 16.86
N LYS A 68 4.45 20.13 17.56
CA LYS A 68 5.43 19.03 17.49
C LYS A 68 4.82 17.67 17.83
N ARG A 69 3.78 17.67 18.69
CA ARG A 69 3.03 16.46 19.08
C ARG A 69 2.20 15.90 17.92
N ASP A 70 1.66 16.76 17.07
CA ASP A 70 0.81 16.36 15.95
C ASP A 70 1.64 15.66 14.86
N SER A 71 2.87 16.10 14.61
CA SER A 71 3.79 15.44 13.68
C SER A 71 4.19 14.02 14.12
N PHE A 72 4.35 13.80 15.43
CA PHE A 72 4.65 12.48 15.98
C PHE A 72 3.46 11.52 15.82
N LEU A 73 2.25 12.01 16.11
CA LEU A 73 1.01 11.25 15.91
C LEU A 73 0.78 10.96 14.42
N LEU A 74 1.00 11.95 13.56
CA LEU A 74 0.86 11.81 12.11
C LEU A 74 1.73 10.68 11.57
N THR A 75 3.01 10.64 11.96
CA THR A 75 3.96 9.62 11.52
C THR A 75 3.55 8.22 12.02
N THR A 76 3.11 8.13 13.28
CA THR A 76 2.69 6.85 13.85
C THR A 76 1.47 6.30 13.14
N PHE A 77 0.45 7.14 12.94
CA PHE A 77 -0.77 6.72 12.23
C PHE A 77 -0.50 6.49 10.74
N SER A 78 0.36 7.28 10.09
CA SER A 78 0.67 7.08 8.67
C SER A 78 1.26 5.69 8.42
N TRP A 79 2.18 5.24 9.28
CA TRP A 79 2.74 3.89 9.20
C TRP A 79 1.68 2.82 9.46
N LEU A 80 0.85 2.99 10.48
CA LEU A 80 -0.20 2.02 10.82
C LEU A 80 -1.21 1.85 9.66
N PHE A 81 -1.69 2.95 9.10
CA PHE A 81 -2.61 2.91 7.97
C PHE A 81 -1.93 2.42 6.69
N ALA A 82 -0.71 2.85 6.39
CA ALA A 82 0.03 2.38 5.22
C ALA A 82 0.16 0.86 5.21
N VAL A 83 0.64 0.28 6.32
CA VAL A 83 0.80 -1.18 6.44
C VAL A 83 -0.55 -1.90 6.38
N GLY A 84 -1.56 -1.39 7.10
CA GLY A 84 -2.88 -2.02 7.15
C GLY A 84 -3.57 -2.06 5.78
N PHE A 85 -3.46 -0.98 5.00
CA PHE A 85 -4.04 -0.91 3.67
C PHE A 85 -3.23 -1.69 2.63
N SER A 86 -1.90 -1.72 2.74
CA SER A 86 -1.05 -2.55 1.88
C SER A 86 -1.26 -4.06 2.07
N ALA A 87 -1.71 -4.49 3.26
CA ALA A 87 -2.03 -5.91 3.54
C ALA A 87 -3.36 -6.38 2.95
N LEU A 88 -4.27 -5.44 2.67
CA LEU A 88 -5.63 -5.69 2.20
C LEU A 88 -5.69 -6.53 0.91
N PRO A 89 -4.91 -6.25 -0.16
CA PRO A 89 -4.92 -7.09 -1.36
C PRO A 89 -4.40 -8.51 -1.11
N PHE A 90 -3.42 -8.70 -0.23
CA PHE A 90 -2.87 -10.03 0.09
C PHE A 90 -3.86 -10.92 0.84
N MET A 91 -4.81 -10.33 1.55
CA MET A 91 -5.89 -11.06 2.21
C MET A 91 -7.04 -11.43 1.26
N LEU A 92 -7.17 -10.72 0.14
CA LEU A 92 -8.27 -10.88 -0.83
C LEU A 92 -7.86 -11.64 -2.11
N SER A 93 -6.58 -11.94 -2.27
CA SER A 93 -6.05 -12.69 -3.43
C SER A 93 -6.59 -14.12 -3.49
N SER A 94 -6.40 -14.79 -4.63
CA SER A 94 -6.81 -16.19 -4.84
C SER A 94 -6.22 -17.18 -3.82
N VAL A 95 -5.04 -16.85 -3.27
CA VAL A 95 -4.40 -17.57 -2.17
C VAL A 95 -4.29 -16.64 -0.97
N PRO A 96 -5.33 -16.54 -0.13
CA PRO A 96 -5.35 -15.59 0.97
C PRO A 96 -4.29 -15.95 2.01
N LEU A 97 -3.44 -14.99 2.37
CA LEU A 97 -2.50 -15.15 3.47
C LEU A 97 -3.21 -14.97 4.82
N SER A 98 -2.65 -15.61 5.87
CA SER A 98 -3.04 -15.31 7.24
C SER A 98 -2.79 -13.82 7.53
N LEU A 99 -3.60 -13.22 8.40
CA LEU A 99 -3.48 -11.80 8.75
C LEU A 99 -2.04 -11.45 9.18
N THR A 100 -1.42 -12.29 10.00
CA THR A 100 -0.04 -12.07 10.46
C THR A 100 0.95 -12.04 9.29
N ASP A 101 0.83 -12.98 8.35
CA ASP A 101 1.76 -13.09 7.22
C ASP A 101 1.57 -11.94 6.23
N ALA A 102 0.32 -11.56 5.95
CA ALA A 102 -0.01 -10.41 5.11
C ALA A 102 0.55 -9.09 5.69
N PHE A 103 0.48 -8.92 7.01
CA PHE A 103 1.07 -7.77 7.69
C PHE A 103 2.60 -7.79 7.62
N PHE A 104 3.24 -8.95 7.85
CA PHE A 104 4.70 -9.08 7.75
C PHE A 104 5.21 -8.77 6.34
N GLU A 105 4.51 -9.27 5.32
CA GLU A 105 4.88 -9.03 3.92
C GLU A 105 4.66 -7.55 3.52
N SER A 106 3.60 -6.94 4.03
CA SER A 106 3.34 -5.51 3.77
C SER A 106 4.40 -4.61 4.41
N VAL A 107 4.80 -4.91 5.65
CA VAL A 107 5.88 -4.18 6.33
C VAL A 107 7.21 -4.39 5.61
N SER A 108 7.51 -5.62 5.19
CA SER A 108 8.77 -5.94 4.51
C SER A 108 8.87 -5.25 3.15
N GLY A 109 7.76 -5.23 2.40
CA GLY A 109 7.63 -4.53 1.11
C GLY A 109 7.74 -3.02 1.25
N LEU A 110 7.02 -2.40 2.20
CA LEU A 110 7.08 -0.95 2.43
C LEU A 110 8.47 -0.49 2.90
N THR A 111 9.19 -1.31 3.67
CA THR A 111 10.54 -0.99 4.16
C THR A 111 11.65 -1.45 3.22
N THR A 112 11.32 -2.00 2.05
CA THR A 112 12.28 -2.57 1.07
C THR A 112 13.18 -3.67 1.64
N THR A 113 12.80 -4.30 2.75
CA THR A 113 13.53 -5.40 3.40
C THR A 113 13.14 -6.78 2.86
N GLY A 114 12.14 -6.85 1.98
CA GLY A 114 11.56 -8.07 1.43
C GLY A 114 12.58 -9.15 1.05
N ARG A 115 12.56 -10.25 1.79
CA ARG A 115 13.11 -11.55 1.37
C ARG A 115 11.94 -12.41 0.91
N PRO A 116 12.02 -13.07 -0.25
CA PRO A 116 10.93 -13.91 -0.73
C PRO A 116 10.87 -15.16 0.16
N PHE A 117 9.96 -15.20 1.12
CA PHE A 117 9.71 -16.40 1.91
C PHE A 117 8.88 -17.44 1.13
N TRP A 118 8.18 -17.00 0.07
CA TRP A 118 7.40 -17.86 -0.83
C TRP A 118 7.77 -17.62 -2.30
N LYS A 119 8.38 -18.64 -2.92
CA LYS A 119 8.81 -18.65 -4.34
C LYS A 119 7.66 -18.50 -5.36
N SER A 120 6.40 -18.61 -4.93
CA SER A 120 5.22 -18.49 -5.80
C SER A 120 4.72 -17.04 -5.97
N LEU A 121 5.35 -16.07 -5.29
CA LEU A 121 4.93 -14.66 -5.28
C LEU A 121 5.77 -13.78 -6.23
N ILE A 122 6.61 -14.39 -7.09
CA ILE A 122 7.50 -13.67 -8.00
C ILE A 122 6.71 -12.92 -9.09
N ASN A 123 5.55 -13.43 -9.54
CA ASN A 123 4.72 -12.71 -10.52
C ASN A 123 3.84 -11.62 -9.90
N CYS A 124 3.50 -11.72 -8.61
CA CYS A 124 2.61 -10.77 -7.95
C CYS A 124 3.33 -9.52 -7.40
N LEU A 125 4.67 -9.61 -7.28
CA LEU A 125 5.53 -8.55 -6.74
C LEU A 125 6.08 -7.59 -7.81
N GLU A 126 5.96 -7.90 -9.10
CA GLU A 126 6.45 -7.00 -10.17
C GLU A 126 5.67 -5.67 -10.19
N GLY A 127 4.39 -5.69 -9.79
CA GLY A 127 3.56 -4.51 -9.70
C GLY A 127 3.93 -3.52 -8.58
N PHE A 128 4.21 -4.04 -7.37
CA PHE A 128 4.52 -3.20 -6.21
C PHE A 128 5.99 -2.75 -6.20
N CYS A 129 6.90 -3.53 -6.82
CA CYS A 129 8.32 -3.18 -6.95
C CYS A 129 8.67 -2.27 -8.13
N PHE A 130 7.69 -1.72 -8.87
CA PHE A 130 7.94 -0.89 -10.06
C PHE A 130 8.47 0.54 -9.77
N GLY A 131 8.98 0.80 -8.56
CA GLY A 131 9.60 2.07 -8.19
C GLY A 131 11.13 2.07 -8.09
N VAL A 132 11.78 0.92 -7.84
CA VAL A 132 13.22 0.92 -7.45
C VAL A 132 14.06 -0.19 -8.09
N ARG A 133 13.49 -1.16 -8.85
CA ARG A 133 14.31 -2.28 -9.36
C ARG A 133 14.16 -2.73 -10.81
N CYS A 134 13.36 -2.06 -11.64
CA CYS A 134 13.25 -2.38 -13.08
C CYS A 134 14.36 -1.79 -13.99
N CYS A 135 15.49 -1.30 -13.46
CA CYS A 135 16.61 -0.81 -14.29
C CYS A 135 17.93 -1.60 -14.19
N SER A 136 18.01 -2.73 -13.48
CA SER A 136 19.23 -3.55 -13.51
C SER A 136 18.89 -5.04 -13.54
N GLY A 137 19.18 -5.67 -14.68
CA GLY A 137 18.79 -7.01 -15.08
C GLY A 137 18.96 -8.12 -14.06
N TRP A 138 18.08 -9.10 -14.18
CA TRP A 138 18.28 -10.46 -13.67
C TRP A 138 17.86 -11.44 -14.77
N GLU A 139 18.65 -11.40 -15.84
CA GLU A 139 18.78 -12.43 -16.85
C GLU A 139 19.94 -13.35 -16.41
N GLU A 140 19.72 -14.20 -15.40
CA GLU A 140 20.55 -15.38 -15.08
C GLU A 140 20.07 -16.08 -13.81
N SER A 141 19.28 -17.15 -13.97
CA SER A 141 19.58 -18.46 -13.37
C SER A 141 18.43 -19.45 -13.60
N GLU A 142 18.22 -19.86 -14.85
CA GLU A 142 17.86 -21.25 -15.15
C GLU A 142 19.16 -22.07 -15.10
N SER A 143 19.46 -22.73 -13.98
CA SER A 143 20.23 -23.99 -13.89
C SER A 143 20.73 -24.20 -12.46
N LEU A 144 20.05 -25.09 -11.72
CA LEU A 144 20.52 -26.09 -10.74
C LEU A 144 19.42 -26.39 -9.71
#